data_AF-A0A838RDI4-F1
#
_entry.id   AF-A0A838RDI4-F1
#
_cell.length_a   1.000
_cell.length_b   1.000
_cell.length_c   1.000
_cell.angle_alpha   90.00
_cell.angle_beta   90.00
_cell.angle_gamma   90.00
#
_symmetry.space_group_name_H-M   'P 1'
#
loop_
_entity.id
_entity.type
_entity.pdbx_description
1 polymer ?
#
loop_
_entity_poly.entity_id
_entity_poly.type
_entity_poly.pdbx_seq_one_letter_code
_entity_poly.pdbx_strand_id
1 'polypeptide(L)'
;MATRFRWIIALIVAIPVCYLLFAAIYSAATWERRHMLNSASRFADWADGYEEPHSLKDAKQSVDMIEYIPHYYVPQDGYRSDPETEEFLAEKREQAIKSLVEGLNRYSGESFGTDTLAWNKWIEQQSNSSPNLR
;
A
#
# COMPACT_ATOMS: atom_id res chain seq x y z
N MET A 1 22.26 -54.23 -15.85
CA MET A 1 23.10 -53.01 -15.84
C MET A 1 22.36 -51.80 -16.43
N ALA A 2 21.64 -51.95 -17.56
CA ALA A 2 20.90 -50.86 -18.22
C ALA A 2 19.82 -50.16 -17.37
N THR A 3 19.14 -50.87 -16.47
CA THR A 3 18.09 -50.30 -15.59
C THR A 3 18.65 -49.31 -14.57
N ARG A 4 19.79 -49.60 -13.94
CA ARG A 4 20.44 -48.70 -12.97
C ARG A 4 20.92 -47.40 -13.62
N PHE A 5 21.40 -47.47 -14.86
CA PHE A 5 21.85 -46.30 -15.62
C PHE A 5 20.70 -45.36 -15.99
N ARG A 6 19.52 -45.90 -16.32
CA ARG A 6 18.30 -45.11 -16.60
C ARG A 6 17.82 -44.31 -15.39
N TRP A 7 17.90 -44.90 -14.19
CA TRP A 7 17.55 -44.20 -12.94
C TRP A 7 18.54 -43.07 -12.60
N ILE A 8 19.83 -43.27 -12.86
CA ILE A 8 20.84 -42.22 -12.63
C ILE A 8 20.57 -41.01 -13.53
N ILE A 9 20.33 -41.22 -14.83
CA ILE A 9 20.00 -40.13 -15.76
C ILE A 9 18.69 -39.43 -15.34
N ALA A 10 17.67 -40.20 -14.96
CA ALA A 10 16.40 -39.64 -14.49
C ALA A 10 16.59 -38.75 -13.25
N LEU A 11 17.43 -39.17 -12.28
CA LEU A 11 17.72 -38.38 -11.09
C LEU A 11 18.54 -37.11 -11.41
N ILE A 12 19.52 -37.21 -12.32
CA ILE A 12 20.33 -36.05 -12.76
C ILE A 12 19.46 -34.97 -13.38
N VAL A 13 18.36 -35.33 -14.06
CA VAL A 13 17.42 -34.35 -14.63
C VAL A 13 16.35 -33.92 -13.60
N ALA A 14 15.81 -34.85 -12.83
CA ALA A 14 14.73 -34.58 -11.89
C ALA A 14 15.16 -33.63 -10.76
N ILE A 15 16.37 -33.82 -10.21
CA ILE A 15 16.85 -33.01 -9.08
C ILE A 15 16.96 -31.52 -9.44
N PRO A 16 17.63 -31.11 -10.54
CA PRO A 16 17.66 -29.71 -10.97
C PRO A 16 16.26 -29.15 -11.28
N VAL A 17 15.38 -29.93 -11.92
CA VAL A 17 14.02 -29.48 -12.22
C VAL A 17 13.23 -29.22 -10.94
N CYS A 18 13.27 -30.14 -9.97
CA CYS A 18 12.64 -29.95 -8.67
C CYS A 18 13.22 -28.74 -7.92
N TYR A 19 14.56 -28.57 -7.97
CA TYR A 19 15.22 -27.41 -7.35
C TYR A 19 14.78 -26.08 -7.99
N LEU A 20 14.72 -26.01 -9.32
CA LEU A 20 14.27 -24.82 -10.05
C LEU A 20 12.80 -24.50 -9.78
N LEU A 21 11.93 -25.52 -9.73
CA LEU A 21 10.52 -25.34 -9.37
C LEU A 21 10.37 -24.83 -7.94
N PHE A 22 11.11 -25.41 -6.99
CA PHE A 22 11.13 -24.94 -5.61
C PHE A 22 11.62 -23.50 -5.50
N ALA A 23 12.72 -23.15 -6.17
CA ALA A 23 13.26 -21.79 -6.20
C ALA A 23 12.29 -20.79 -6.83
N ALA A 24 11.57 -21.18 -7.88
CA ALA A 24 10.54 -20.35 -8.51
C ALA A 24 9.36 -20.08 -7.56
N ILE A 25 8.83 -21.11 -6.90
CA ILE A 25 7.72 -20.95 -5.93
C ILE A 25 8.17 -20.10 -4.74
N TYR A 26 9.35 -20.36 -4.18
CA TYR A 26 9.87 -19.62 -3.04
C TYR A 26 10.17 -18.16 -3.39
N SER A 27 10.72 -17.89 -4.58
CA SER A 27 11.00 -16.52 -5.02
C SER A 27 9.73 -15.70 -5.23
N ALA A 28 8.66 -16.31 -5.77
CA ALA A 28 7.35 -15.66 -5.92
C ALA A 28 6.75 -15.27 -4.55
N ALA A 29 6.67 -16.22 -3.61
CA ALA A 29 6.12 -15.96 -2.27
C ALA A 29 6.89 -14.86 -1.51
N THR A 30 8.22 -14.85 -1.62
CA THR A 30 9.03 -13.80 -0.98
C THR A 30 8.90 -12.45 -1.68
N TRP A 31 8.57 -12.43 -2.97
CA TRP A 31 8.37 -11.19 -3.71
C TRP A 31 7.05 -10.52 -3.33
N GLU A 32 5.95 -11.28 -3.25
CA GLU A 32 4.65 -10.77 -2.79
C GLU A 32 4.77 -10.15 -1.40
N ARG A 33 5.42 -10.84 -0.46
CA ARG A 33 5.69 -10.32 0.88
C ARG A 33 6.49 -9.02 0.86
N ARG A 34 7.63 -8.98 0.16
CA ARG A 34 8.44 -7.75 0.06
C ARG A 34 7.65 -6.60 -0.55
N HIS A 35 6.81 -6.90 -1.53
CA HIS A 35 6.02 -5.91 -2.21
C HIS A 35 4.93 -5.31 -1.31
N MET A 36 4.25 -6.14 -0.51
CA MET A 36 3.29 -5.68 0.50
C MET A 36 3.98 -4.84 1.58
N LEU A 37 5.14 -5.28 2.08
CA LEU A 37 5.91 -4.51 3.07
C LEU A 37 6.38 -3.15 2.52
N ASN A 38 6.81 -3.10 1.26
CA ASN A 38 7.14 -1.83 0.60
C ASN A 38 5.92 -0.92 0.45
N SER A 39 4.74 -1.49 0.18
CA SER A 39 3.49 -0.75 0.10
C SER A 39 3.07 -0.19 1.46
N ALA A 40 3.25 -0.97 2.52
CA ALA A 40 3.04 -0.53 3.89
C ALA A 40 3.97 0.62 4.29
N SER A 41 5.24 0.58 3.87
CA SER A 41 6.19 1.69 4.05
C SER A 41 5.71 2.96 3.34
N ARG A 42 5.19 2.83 2.11
CA ARG A 42 4.68 3.99 1.36
C ARG A 42 3.50 4.68 2.05
N PHE A 43 2.65 3.93 2.73
CA PHE A 43 1.57 4.52 3.53
C PHE A 43 2.12 5.42 4.65
N ALA A 44 3.18 4.99 5.32
CA ALA A 44 3.86 5.82 6.33
C ALA A 44 4.50 7.06 5.67
N ASP A 45 5.22 6.90 4.56
CA ASP A 45 5.84 8.02 3.85
C ASP A 45 4.82 9.07 3.39
N TRP A 46 3.64 8.62 2.94
CA TRP A 46 2.56 9.52 2.55
C TRP A 46 1.90 10.20 3.75
N ALA A 47 1.73 9.49 4.86
CA ALA A 47 1.23 10.10 6.09
C ALA A 47 2.18 11.21 6.56
N ASP A 48 3.48 10.93 6.65
CA ASP A 48 4.49 11.90 7.08
C ASP A 48 4.56 13.12 6.15
N GLY A 49 4.45 12.91 4.83
CA GLY A 49 4.50 14.00 3.84
C GLY A 49 3.31 14.97 3.92
N TYR A 50 2.21 14.56 4.53
CA TYR A 50 0.93 15.27 4.52
C TYR A 50 0.27 15.38 5.91
N GLU A 51 1.03 15.07 6.97
CA GLU A 51 0.55 15.06 8.36
C GLU A 51 0.16 16.46 8.86
N GLU A 52 0.77 17.50 8.30
CA GLU A 52 0.48 18.89 8.64
C GLU A 52 0.35 19.73 7.37
N PRO A 53 -0.85 19.76 6.76
CA PRO A 53 -1.11 20.65 5.65
C PRO A 53 -0.81 22.10 6.06
N HIS A 54 -0.03 22.82 5.25
CA HIS A 54 0.27 24.24 5.49
C HIS A 54 -0.42 25.16 4.47
N SER A 55 -1.03 24.58 3.43
CA SER A 55 -1.75 25.29 2.39
C SER A 55 -3.02 24.53 1.97
N LEU A 56 -3.93 25.22 1.27
CA LEU A 56 -5.11 24.58 0.68
C LEU A 56 -4.74 23.51 -0.36
N LYS A 57 -3.58 23.68 -1.02
CA LYS A 57 -3.05 22.68 -1.96
C LYS A 57 -2.63 21.41 -1.21
N ASP A 58 -1.92 21.54 -0.10
CA ASP A 58 -1.50 20.39 0.71
C ASP A 58 -2.73 19.70 1.30
N ALA A 59 -3.72 20.47 1.79
CA ALA A 59 -4.98 19.91 2.28
C ALA A 59 -5.71 19.12 1.19
N LYS A 60 -5.76 19.64 -0.05
CA LYS A 60 -6.34 18.92 -1.18
C LYS A 60 -5.59 17.63 -1.48
N GLN A 61 -4.26 17.65 -1.41
CA GLN A 61 -3.43 16.44 -1.57
C GLN A 61 -3.71 15.42 -0.47
N SER A 62 -3.84 15.83 0.80
CA SER A 62 -4.22 14.92 1.89
C SER A 62 -5.58 14.26 1.64
N VAL A 63 -6.57 15.02 1.13
CA VAL A 63 -7.89 14.49 0.76
C VAL A 63 -7.79 13.46 -0.36
N ASP A 64 -7.00 13.76 -1.39
CA ASP A 64 -6.75 12.82 -2.49
C ASP A 64 -6.08 11.53 -2.00
N MET A 65 -5.17 11.63 -1.03
CA MET A 65 -4.55 10.47 -0.40
C MET A 65 -5.53 9.65 0.43
N ILE A 66 -6.46 10.27 1.15
CA ILE A 66 -7.54 9.58 1.88
C ILE A 66 -8.42 8.78 0.91
N GLU A 67 -8.72 9.34 -0.27
CA GLU A 67 -9.49 8.64 -1.31
C GLU A 67 -8.68 7.51 -1.95
N TYR A 68 -7.39 7.73 -2.18
CA TYR A 68 -6.53 6.81 -2.91
C TYR A 68 -6.07 5.58 -2.11
N ILE A 69 -5.65 5.79 -0.85
CA ILE A 69 -5.05 4.74 0.01
C ILE A 69 -5.93 3.48 0.15
N PRO A 70 -7.27 3.55 0.33
CA PRO A 70 -8.14 2.39 0.38
C PRO A 70 -8.08 1.50 -0.87
N HIS A 71 -7.79 2.09 -2.02
CA HIS A 71 -7.73 1.40 -3.31
C HIS A 71 -6.31 0.96 -3.68
N TYR A 72 -5.30 1.41 -2.93
CA TYR A 72 -3.92 1.03 -3.16
C TYR A 72 -3.59 -0.34 -2.56
N TYR A 73 -3.16 -1.26 -3.44
CA TYR A 73 -2.78 -2.64 -3.12
C TYR A 73 -3.74 -3.34 -2.17
N VAL A 74 -4.98 -3.53 -2.63
CA VAL A 74 -5.91 -4.47 -2.01
C VAL A 74 -5.50 -5.89 -2.40
N PRO A 75 -5.14 -6.77 -1.45
CA PRO A 75 -4.78 -8.15 -1.77
C PRO A 75 -5.90 -8.83 -2.56
N GLN A 76 -5.56 -9.43 -3.71
CA GLN A 76 -6.46 -10.20 -4.55
C GLN A 76 -5.96 -11.63 -4.68
N ASP A 77 -6.85 -12.55 -5.06
CA ASP A 77 -6.49 -13.94 -5.29
C ASP A 77 -5.33 -14.06 -6.30
N GLY A 78 -4.30 -14.83 -5.93
CA GLY A 78 -3.06 -14.94 -6.71
C GLY A 78 -2.03 -13.84 -6.45
N TYR A 79 -2.26 -12.97 -5.47
CA TYR A 79 -1.34 -11.91 -5.05
C TYR A 79 -1.40 -11.66 -3.54
N ARG A 80 -1.69 -12.73 -2.77
CA ARG A 80 -1.86 -12.72 -1.32
C ARG A 80 -0.57 -13.17 -0.65
N SER A 81 -0.22 -12.54 0.47
CA SER A 81 0.89 -12.99 1.32
C SER A 81 0.35 -13.84 2.48
N ASP A 82 1.22 -14.17 3.41
CA ASP A 82 0.81 -14.67 4.72
C ASP A 82 -0.12 -13.68 5.48
N PRO A 83 -1.02 -14.19 6.36
CA PRO A 83 -1.98 -13.37 7.09
C PRO A 83 -1.35 -12.24 7.91
N GLU A 84 -0.19 -12.48 8.52
CA GLU A 84 0.53 -11.48 9.33
C GLU A 84 0.93 -10.27 8.49
N THR A 85 1.45 -10.49 7.28
CA THR A 85 1.81 -9.41 6.35
C THR A 85 0.59 -8.65 5.86
N GLU A 86 -0.52 -9.33 5.59
CA GLU A 86 -1.76 -8.67 5.17
C GLU A 86 -2.40 -7.84 6.29
N GLU A 87 -2.38 -8.33 7.53
CA GLU A 87 -2.82 -7.61 8.71
C GLU A 87 -1.96 -6.36 8.95
N PHE A 88 -0.63 -6.50 8.86
CA PHE A 88 0.29 -5.37 8.98
C PHE A 88 0.03 -4.31 7.90
N LEU A 89 -0.24 -4.71 6.66
CA LEU A 89 -0.59 -3.78 5.57
C LEU A 89 -1.90 -3.04 5.88
N ALA A 90 -2.91 -3.74 6.42
CA ALA A 90 -4.18 -3.15 6.80
C ALA A 90 -4.03 -2.15 7.96
N GLU A 91 -3.24 -2.49 8.97
CA GLU A 91 -2.91 -1.61 10.09
C GLU A 91 -2.23 -0.32 9.60
N LYS A 92 -1.22 -0.45 8.72
CA LYS A 92 -0.49 0.71 8.18
C LYS A 92 -1.38 1.58 7.30
N ARG A 93 -2.31 0.98 6.56
CA ARG A 93 -3.32 1.71 5.79
C ARG A 93 -4.22 2.55 6.70
N GLU A 94 -4.74 1.95 7.77
CA GLU A 94 -5.61 2.64 8.73
C GLU A 94 -4.87 3.76 9.45
N GLN A 95 -3.64 3.50 9.91
CA GLN A 95 -2.78 4.51 10.54
C GLN A 95 -2.53 5.70 9.62
N ALA A 96 -2.20 5.46 8.35
CA ALA A 96 -1.95 6.54 7.40
C ALA A 96 -3.20 7.41 7.16
N ILE A 97 -4.37 6.79 6.94
CA ILE A 97 -5.63 7.53 6.78
C ILE A 97 -5.94 8.35 8.03
N LYS A 98 -5.77 7.76 9.22
CA LYS A 98 -6.00 8.44 10.48
C LYS A 98 -5.09 9.67 10.63
N SER A 99 -3.79 9.55 10.36
CA SER A 99 -2.86 10.68 10.42
C SER A 99 -3.24 11.80 9.44
N LEU A 100 -3.65 11.47 8.21
CA LEU A 100 -4.11 12.46 7.23
C LEU A 100 -5.36 13.21 7.70
N VAL A 101 -6.33 12.48 8.28
CA VAL A 101 -7.55 13.07 8.84
C VAL A 101 -7.23 13.97 10.03
N GLU A 102 -6.36 13.53 10.94
CA GLU A 102 -5.93 14.34 12.09
C GLU A 102 -5.20 15.61 11.63
N GLY A 103 -4.36 15.52 10.61
CA GLY A 103 -3.69 16.66 9.98
C GLY A 103 -4.67 17.67 9.39
N LEU A 104 -5.65 17.18 8.63
CA LEU A 104 -6.73 18.02 8.08
C LEU A 104 -7.56 18.68 9.18
N ASN A 105 -7.89 17.96 10.25
CA ASN A 105 -8.63 18.51 11.38
C ASN A 105 -7.83 19.62 12.08
N ARG A 106 -6.51 19.43 12.29
CA ARG A 106 -5.64 20.48 12.86
C ARG A 106 -5.53 21.71 11.96
N TYR A 107 -5.42 21.51 10.65
CA TYR A 107 -5.28 22.60 9.68
C TYR A 107 -6.56 23.42 9.53
N SER A 108 -7.70 22.75 9.40
CA SER A 108 -8.99 23.40 9.09
C SER A 108 -9.79 23.82 10.32
N GLY A 109 -9.57 23.16 11.47
CA GLY A 109 -10.46 23.25 12.63
C GLY A 109 -11.78 22.47 12.47
N GLU A 110 -11.99 21.83 11.33
CA GLU A 110 -13.19 21.04 11.02
C GLU A 110 -12.97 19.55 11.30
N SER A 111 -14.05 18.76 11.33
CA SER A 111 -13.97 17.31 11.48
C SER A 111 -14.96 16.58 10.58
N PHE A 112 -14.49 16.21 9.39
CA PHE A 112 -15.28 15.43 8.43
C PHE A 112 -14.86 13.96 8.35
N GLY A 113 -13.84 13.56 9.13
CA GLY A 113 -13.32 12.20 9.08
C GLY A 113 -12.80 11.85 7.69
N THR A 114 -13.22 10.70 7.16
CA THR A 114 -12.87 10.21 5.82
C THR A 114 -13.85 10.65 4.73
N ASP A 115 -14.79 11.57 5.00
CA ASP A 115 -15.71 12.10 3.98
C ASP A 115 -14.98 13.07 3.05
N THR A 116 -14.43 12.52 1.97
CA THR A 116 -13.68 13.30 0.97
C THR A 116 -14.57 14.30 0.22
N LEU A 117 -15.88 14.06 0.11
CA LEU A 117 -16.81 15.01 -0.51
C LEU A 117 -17.01 16.24 0.37
N ALA A 118 -17.15 16.06 1.68
CA ALA A 118 -17.23 17.16 2.64
C ALA A 118 -15.94 17.98 2.65
N TRP A 119 -14.78 17.32 2.67
CA TRP A 119 -13.49 18.00 2.58
C TRP A 119 -13.32 18.81 1.28
N ASN A 120 -13.65 18.23 0.13
CA ASN A 120 -13.55 18.92 -1.15
C ASN A 120 -14.45 20.16 -1.20
N LYS A 121 -15.69 20.08 -0.68
CA LYS A 121 -16.57 21.25 -0.56
C LYS A 121 -15.99 22.33 0.34
N TRP A 122 -15.39 21.95 1.47
CA TRP A 122 -14.73 22.92 2.36
C TRP A 122 -13.55 23.61 1.64
N ILE A 123 -12.70 22.86 0.95
CA ILE A 123 -11.57 23.42 0.17
C ILE A 123 -12.06 24.42 -0.89
N GLU A 124 -13.12 24.08 -1.63
CA GLU A 124 -13.71 24.97 -2.64
C GLU A 124 -14.22 26.28 -2.01
N GLN A 125 -14.87 26.20 -0.85
CA GLN A 125 -15.33 27.39 -0.12
C GLN A 125 -14.15 28.27 0.29
N GLN A 126 -13.09 27.70 0.86
CA GLN A 126 -11.89 28.46 1.26
C GLN A 126 -11.18 29.10 0.07
N SER A 127 -11.08 28.40 -1.07
CA SER A 127 -10.48 28.93 -2.30
C SER A 127 -11.26 30.14 -2.85
N ASN A 128 -12.59 30.12 -2.73
CA ASN A 128 -13.45 31.22 -3.19
C ASN A 128 -13.43 32.42 -2.22
N SER A 129 -13.22 32.18 -0.92
CA SER A 129 -13.12 33.23 0.10
C SER A 129 -11.76 33.94 0.12
N SER A 130 -10.69 33.32 -0.41
CA SER A 130 -9.34 33.88 -0.44
C SER A 130 -8.72 33.81 -1.85
N PRO A 131 -9.05 34.75 -2.76
CA PRO A 131 -8.59 34.74 -4.15
C PRO A 131 -7.06 34.80 -4.34
N ASN A 132 -6.32 35.24 -3.31
CA ASN A 132 -4.88 35.47 -3.35
C ASN A 132 -4.02 34.26 -2.92
N LEU A 133 -4.61 33.09 -2.66
CA LEU A 133 -3.89 31.86 -2.29
C LEU A 133 -3.87 30.80 -3.41
N ARG A 134 -4.17 31.21 -4.64
CA ARG A 134 -4.08 30.36 -5.84
C ARG A 134 -2.64 30.19 -6.32
#